data_AF-A0AAN0RSW5-F1
#
_entry.id   AF-A0AAN0RSW5-F1
#
_cell.length_a   1.000
_cell.length_b   1.000
_cell.length_c   1.000
_cell.angle_alpha   90.00
_cell.angle_beta   90.00
_cell.angle_gamma   90.00
#
_symmetry.space_group_name_H-M   'P 1'
#
loop_
_entity.id
_entity.type
_entity.pdbx_description
1 polymer ?
#
loop_
_entity_poly.entity_id
_entity_poly.type
_entity_poly.pdbx_seq_one_letter_code
_entity_poly.pdbx_strand_id
1 'polypeptide(L)'
;MNEKFPPINEKIVQISEGDPGGWEGSYRHALNALMHTQSFKLGYVHADHRKIFLQAESNLITTYVKVETDKYPEVTISIFGLAACFLNHVIPKVREKDPSLRF
;
A
#
# COMPACT_ATOMS: atom_id res chain seq x y z
N MET A 1 14.62 -6.99 -16.30
CA MET A 1 13.91 -8.20 -15.84
C MET A 1 12.43 -7.83 -15.66
N ASN A 2 11.51 -8.47 -16.40
CA ASN A 2 10.07 -8.31 -16.22
C ASN A 2 9.57 -9.32 -15.18
N GLU A 3 10.09 -9.27 -13.96
CA GLU A 3 9.55 -10.10 -12.89
C GLU A 3 8.17 -9.55 -12.50
N LYS A 4 7.14 -10.39 -12.71
CA LYS A 4 5.76 -10.07 -12.36
C LYS A 4 5.56 -10.41 -10.88
N PHE A 5 5.59 -9.38 -10.03
CA PHE A 5 5.08 -9.47 -8.68
C PHE A 5 3.56 -9.62 -8.69
N PRO A 6 2.96 -10.25 -7.67
CA PRO A 6 1.51 -10.32 -7.56
C PRO A 6 0.90 -8.90 -7.48
N PRO A 7 -0.38 -8.75 -7.87
CA PRO A 7 -1.07 -7.49 -7.73
C PRO A 7 -1.10 -7.01 -6.27
N ILE A 8 -0.87 -5.72 -6.05
CA ILE A 8 -0.90 -5.12 -4.70
C ILE A 8 -2.27 -4.54 -4.33
N ASN A 9 -3.21 -4.53 -5.27
CA ASN A 9 -4.59 -4.10 -5.06
C ASN A 9 -5.48 -5.24 -4.53
N GLU A 10 -4.87 -6.22 -3.86
CA GLU A 10 -5.56 -7.31 -3.19
C GLU A 10 -5.93 -6.92 -1.75
N LYS A 11 -7.00 -7.55 -1.22
CA LYS A 11 -7.49 -7.33 0.15
C LYS A 11 -7.70 -5.85 0.49
N ILE A 12 -8.13 -5.06 -0.51
CA ILE A 12 -8.53 -3.67 -0.31
C ILE A 12 -9.61 -3.67 0.76
N VAL A 13 -9.38 -2.88 1.82
CA VAL A 13 -10.37 -2.69 2.87
C VAL A 13 -11.57 -2.03 2.22
N GLN A 14 -12.78 -2.60 2.39
CA GLN A 14 -14.00 -1.92 1.98
C GLN A 14 -14.11 -0.64 2.80
N ILE A 15 -13.92 0.50 2.13
CA ILE A 15 -14.08 1.82 2.73
C ILE A 15 -15.57 2.13 2.61
N SER A 16 -16.21 2.33 3.76
CA SER A 16 -17.66 2.51 3.88
C SER A 16 -18.17 3.81 3.23
N GLU A 17 -17.30 4.79 2.99
CA GLU A 17 -17.67 6.04 2.30
C GLU A 17 -16.57 6.46 1.31
N GLY A 18 -16.96 6.57 0.03
CA GLY A 18 -16.09 7.01 -1.07
C GLY A 18 -15.00 6.00 -1.40
N ASP A 19 -15.25 5.12 -2.39
CA ASP A 19 -14.15 4.37 -3.01
C ASP A 19 -13.12 5.38 -3.53
N PRO A 20 -11.86 5.35 -3.03
CA PRO A 20 -10.85 6.30 -3.44
C PRO A 20 -10.57 6.23 -4.95
N GLY A 21 -10.94 5.13 -5.61
CA GLY A 21 -10.78 4.91 -7.04
C GLY A 21 -9.30 4.83 -7.45
N GLY A 22 -9.02 4.42 -8.70
CA GLY A 22 -7.66 4.48 -9.24
C GLY A 22 -6.63 3.62 -8.50
N TRP A 23 -7.02 2.42 -8.05
CA TRP A 23 -6.14 1.51 -7.32
C TRP A 23 -5.01 0.99 -8.19
N GLU A 24 -3.76 1.27 -7.81
CA GLU A 24 -2.57 0.73 -8.46
C GLU A 24 -2.39 -0.74 -8.08
N GLY A 25 -2.28 -1.62 -9.09
CA GLY A 25 -2.05 -3.05 -8.91
C GLY A 25 -0.58 -3.46 -9.04
N SER A 26 0.25 -2.67 -9.72
CA SER A 26 1.66 -2.98 -9.96
C SER A 26 2.54 -2.49 -8.81
N TYR A 27 3.20 -3.43 -8.12
CA TYR A 27 4.20 -3.12 -7.09
C TYR A 27 5.27 -2.13 -7.59
N ARG A 28 5.76 -2.32 -8.82
CA ARG A 28 6.79 -1.46 -9.41
C ARG A 28 6.26 -0.04 -9.65
N HIS A 29 5.06 0.09 -10.19
CA HIS A 29 4.49 1.42 -10.44
C HIS A 29 4.16 2.13 -9.15
N ALA A 30 3.66 1.42 -8.14
CA ALA A 30 3.42 1.98 -6.81
C ALA A 30 4.70 2.52 -6.17
N LEU A 31 5.81 1.78 -6.21
CA LEU A 31 7.10 2.29 -5.73
C LEU A 31 7.58 3.49 -6.54
N ASN A 32 7.42 3.45 -7.87
CA ASN A 32 7.79 4.57 -8.73
C ASN A 32 6.97 5.83 -8.38
N ALA A 33 5.66 5.69 -8.18
CA ALA A 33 4.80 6.78 -7.77
C ALA A 33 5.18 7.33 -6.38
N LEU A 34 5.51 6.46 -5.42
CA LEU A 34 6.00 6.86 -4.09
C LEU A 34 7.33 7.63 -4.17
N MET A 35 8.24 7.22 -5.05
CA MET A 35 9.53 7.90 -5.25
C MET A 35 9.39 9.28 -5.90
N HIS A 36 8.35 9.48 -6.71
CA HIS A 36 8.07 10.73 -7.43
C HIS A 36 6.89 11.51 -6.85
N THR A 37 6.54 11.25 -5.59
CA THR A 37 5.41 11.89 -4.91
C THR A 37 5.70 13.37 -4.65
N GLN A 38 4.78 14.24 -5.10
CA GLN A 38 4.78 15.66 -4.73
C GLN A 38 3.86 15.94 -3.55
N SER A 39 2.69 15.30 -3.55
CA SER A 39 1.68 15.43 -2.51
C SER A 39 1.07 14.05 -2.20
N PHE A 40 0.65 13.85 -0.95
CA PHE A 40 -0.02 12.62 -0.56
C PHE A 40 -1.16 12.86 0.43
N LYS A 41 -2.15 11.97 0.39
CA LYS A 41 -3.24 11.90 1.37
C LYS A 41 -3.35 10.47 1.89
N LEU A 42 -3.47 10.35 3.20
CA LEU A 42 -3.64 9.07 3.86
C LEU A 42 -5.13 8.75 4.02
N GLY A 43 -5.50 7.53 3.69
CA GLY A 43 -6.80 6.96 3.95
C GLY A 43 -6.79 6.13 5.22
N TYR A 44 -7.81 6.32 6.06
CA TYR A 44 -7.91 5.66 7.36
C TYR A 44 -9.24 4.93 7.50
N VAL A 45 -9.24 3.83 8.26
CA VAL A 45 -10.45 3.12 8.68
C VAL A 45 -10.39 2.87 10.18
N HIS A 46 -11.54 2.72 10.84
CA HIS A 46 -11.56 2.33 12.24
C HIS A 46 -11.26 0.83 12.42
N ALA A 47 -10.45 0.52 13.42
CA ALA A 47 -10.16 -0.85 13.85
C ALA A 47 -11.27 -1.37 14.78
N ASP A 48 -12.48 -1.52 14.27
CA ASP A 48 -13.68 -1.78 15.11
C ASP A 48 -13.68 -3.14 15.83
N HIS A 49 -12.73 -4.02 15.52
CA HIS A 49 -12.49 -5.23 16.32
C HIS A 49 -11.97 -4.91 17.74
N ARG A 50 -11.49 -3.68 18.00
CA ARG A 50 -11.08 -3.20 19.32
C ARG A 50 -12.25 -2.49 20.01
N LYS A 51 -13.06 -3.25 20.75
CA LYS A 51 -14.28 -2.77 21.47
C LYS A 51 -14.06 -1.57 22.41
N ILE A 52 -12.82 -1.30 22.81
CA ILE A 52 -12.48 -0.32 23.85
C ILE A 52 -12.36 1.12 23.28
N PHE A 53 -12.27 1.27 21.95
CA PHE A 53 -12.03 2.57 21.29
C PHE A 53 -12.90 2.77 20.03
N LEU A 54 -14.12 2.21 20.05
CA LEU A 54 -15.09 2.45 18.99
C LEU A 54 -15.32 3.97 18.91
N GLN A 55 -15.04 4.57 17.76
CA GLN A 55 -15.11 6.02 17.46
C GLN A 55 -13.96 6.93 17.94
N ALA A 56 -12.91 6.42 18.59
CA ALA A 56 -11.75 7.27 18.90
C ALA A 56 -10.82 7.43 17.68
N GLU A 57 -10.28 8.64 17.46
CA GLU A 57 -9.26 8.89 16.41
C GLU A 57 -8.00 8.03 16.61
N SER A 58 -7.68 7.69 17.86
CA SER A 58 -6.59 6.76 18.20
C SER A 58 -6.82 5.32 17.72
N ASN A 59 -8.01 5.02 17.19
CA ASN A 59 -8.37 3.70 16.66
C ASN A 59 -8.35 3.67 15.11
N LEU A 60 -7.85 4.72 14.47
CA LEU A 60 -7.67 4.78 13.02
C LEU A 60 -6.45 3.95 12.58
N ILE A 61 -6.64 3.14 11.54
CA ILE A 61 -5.59 2.41 10.85
C ILE A 61 -5.46 2.99 9.45
N THR A 62 -4.25 3.36 9.07
CA THR A 62 -3.94 3.76 7.70
C THR A 62 -4.05 2.56 6.75
N THR A 63 -4.90 2.66 5.74
CA THR A 63 -5.18 1.55 4.81
C THR A 63 -4.61 1.78 3.42
N TYR A 64 -4.61 3.03 2.97
CA TYR A 64 -4.09 3.41 1.67
C TYR A 64 -3.43 4.78 1.71
N VAL A 65 -2.65 5.05 0.67
CA VAL A 65 -2.13 6.38 0.36
C VAL A 65 -2.52 6.77 -1.05
N LYS A 66 -3.09 7.96 -1.21
CA LYS A 66 -3.25 8.60 -2.51
C LYS A 66 -2.02 9.45 -2.76
N VAL A 67 -1.37 9.21 -3.89
CA VAL A 67 -0.17 9.95 -4.28
C VAL A 67 -0.42 10.68 -5.59
N GLU A 68 -0.02 11.95 -5.60
CA GLU A 68 0.05 12.76 -6.81
C GLU A 68 1.52 12.91 -7.20
N THR A 69 1.80 12.72 -8.50
CA THR A 69 3.15 12.78 -9.04
C THR A 69 3.28 13.97 -9.99
N ASP A 70 4.51 14.31 -10.34
CA ASP A 70 4.82 15.37 -11.29
C ASP A 70 4.27 15.13 -12.72
N LYS A 71 4.11 13.87 -13.11
CA LYS A 71 3.81 13.46 -14.50
C LYS A 71 2.54 12.66 -14.70
N TYR A 72 2.02 12.03 -13.66
CA TYR A 72 0.92 11.06 -13.76
C TYR A 72 -0.24 11.41 -12.83
N PRO A 73 -1.47 11.03 -13.21
CA PRO A 73 -2.67 11.27 -12.41
C PRO A 73 -2.56 10.63 -11.02
N GLU A 74 -3.33 11.16 -10.06
CA GLU A 74 -3.43 10.62 -8.70
C GLU A 74 -3.68 9.11 -8.74
N VAL A 75 -2.87 8.35 -8.01
CA VAL A 75 -3.05 6.90 -7.84
C VAL A 75 -3.23 6.53 -6.38
N THR A 76 -4.11 5.56 -6.13
CA THR A 76 -4.37 5.02 -4.80
C THR A 76 -3.57 3.73 -4.61
N ILE A 77 -2.75 3.68 -3.56
CA ILE A 77 -1.88 2.55 -3.25
C ILE A 77 -2.34 1.91 -1.93
N SER A 78 -2.64 0.61 -1.98
CA SER A 78 -2.93 -0.20 -0.78
C SER A 78 -1.65 -0.38 0.04
N ILE A 79 -1.62 0.14 1.27
CA ILE A 79 -0.46 -0.01 2.17
C ILE A 79 -0.29 -1.47 2.55
N PHE A 80 -1.39 -2.15 2.87
CA PHE A 80 -1.36 -3.57 3.21
C PHE A 80 -0.85 -4.41 2.03
N GLY A 81 -1.39 -4.21 0.83
CA GLY A 81 -1.00 -4.99 -0.34
C GLY A 81 0.45 -4.74 -0.76
N LEU A 82 0.91 -3.49 -0.67
CA LEU A 82 2.32 -3.14 -0.91
C LEU A 82 3.25 -3.84 0.09
N ALA A 83 2.94 -3.75 1.39
CA ALA A 83 3.72 -4.39 2.44
C ALA A 83 3.70 -5.92 2.32
N ALA A 84 2.54 -6.52 2.03
CA ALA A 84 2.40 -7.96 1.83
C ALA A 84 3.25 -8.45 0.65
N CYS A 85 3.24 -7.72 -0.46
CA CYS A 85 4.08 -8.04 -1.61
C CYS A 85 5.58 -7.92 -1.28
N PHE A 86 5.99 -6.87 -0.56
CA PHE A 86 7.37 -6.69 -0.15
C PHE A 86 7.86 -7.83 0.74
N LEU A 87 7.12 -8.13 1.81
CA LEU A 87 7.52 -9.13 2.80
C LEU A 87 7.50 -10.56 2.25
N ASN A 88 6.50 -10.92 1.43
CA ASN A 88 6.29 -12.30 1.01
C ASN A 88 6.88 -12.62 -0.37
N HIS A 89 7.22 -11.63 -1.20
CA HIS A 89 7.73 -11.87 -2.55
C HIS A 89 9.06 -11.17 -2.83
N VAL A 90 9.22 -9.91 -2.41
CA VAL A 90 10.47 -9.17 -2.66
C VAL A 90 11.60 -9.67 -1.76
N ILE A 91 11.40 -9.71 -0.45
CA ILE A 91 12.43 -10.16 0.50
C ILE A 91 12.92 -11.58 0.16
N PRO A 92 12.06 -12.59 -0.09
CA PRO A 92 12.52 -13.93 -0.46
C PRO A 92 13.38 -13.93 -1.72
N LYS A 93 12.96 -13.21 -2.77
CA LYS A 93 13.73 -13.10 -4.02
C LYS A 93 15.08 -12.41 -3.84
N VAL A 94 15.13 -11.39 -2.98
CA VAL A 94 16.40 -10.73 -2.66
C VAL A 94 17.32 -11.70 -1.91
N ARG A 95 16.79 -12.45 -0.96
CA ARG A 95 17.55 -13.47 -0.21
C ARG A 95 18.04 -14.64 -1.08
N GLU A 96 17.32 -15.00 -2.15
CA GLU A 96 17.82 -15.98 -3.14
C GLU A 96 19.09 -15.50 -3.83
N LYS A 97 19.22 -14.19 -4.08
CA LYS A 97 20.38 -13.58 -4.75
C LYS A 97 21.49 -13.18 -3.78
N ASP A 98 21.13 -12.73 -2.58
CA ASP A 98 22.04 -12.38 -1.50
C ASP A 98 21.52 -12.92 -0.16
N PRO A 99 21.89 -14.17 0.20
CA PRO A 99 21.46 -14.80 1.44
C PRO A 99 21.97 -14.10 2.71
N SER A 100 22.99 -13.25 2.60
CA SER A 100 23.61 -12.56 3.73
C SER A 100 22.88 -11.27 4.12
N LEU A 101 22.01 -10.76 3.24
CA LEU A 101 21.30 -9.51 3.43
C LEU A 101 20.30 -9.61 4.60
N ARG A 102 20.38 -8.65 5.54
CA ARG A 102 19.46 -8.48 6.66
C ARG A 102 18.66 -7.18 6.47
N PHE A 103 17.33 -7.26 6.62
CA PHE A 103 16.39 -6.14 6.56
C PHE A 103 15.98 -5.72 7.97
#